data_AF-A0A6S7IVJ8-F1
#
_entry.id   AF-A0A6S7IVJ8-F1
#
_cell.length_a   1.000
_cell.length_b   1.000
_cell.length_c   1.000
_cell.angle_alpha   90.00
_cell.angle_beta   90.00
_cell.angle_gamma   90.00
#
_symmetry.space_group_name_H-M   'P 1'
#
loop_
_entity.id
_entity.type
_entity.pdbx_description
1 polymer ?
#
loop_
_entity_poly.entity_id
_entity_poly.type
_entity_poly.pdbx_seq_one_letter_code
_entity_poly.pdbx_strand_id
1 'polypeptide(L)'
;MTYTEIRDLNKRLDEFEKTLSFFSEQYDQLIKITQTTKKQMQQIESKIEDQSKTINVLKNNDYDNMAAIDEIQQYQRRDCLEITGIPTLPNDKPKNIVMELGTTLGVLLNENDISTAHIRLPPTRKIQDRIIVKFVRRDIREEIYKKRKVLNGKLTDCLAAEIGK
;
A
#
# COMPACT_ATOMS: atom_id res chain seq x y z
N MET A 1 -8.90 58.21 68.48
CA MET A 1 -9.68 57.20 67.73
C MET A 1 -10.99 57.01 68.48
N THR A 2 -12.12 57.36 67.86
CA THR A 2 -13.44 57.17 68.48
C THR A 2 -13.83 55.69 68.43
N TYR A 3 -14.60 55.19 69.40
CA TYR A 3 -15.02 53.78 69.49
C TYR A 3 -15.66 53.25 68.18
N THR A 4 -16.34 54.14 67.46
CA THR A 4 -16.94 53.89 66.15
C THR A 4 -15.91 53.58 65.05
N GLU A 5 -14.76 54.25 65.03
CA GLU A 5 -13.69 54.00 64.04
C GLU A 5 -13.03 52.64 64.27
N ILE A 6 -12.79 52.28 65.54
CA ILE A 6 -12.21 50.99 65.93
C ILE A 6 -13.16 49.85 65.54
N ARG A 7 -14.48 50.03 65.73
CA ARG A 7 -15.49 49.05 65.34
C ARG A 7 -15.55 48.82 63.83
N ASP A 8 -15.39 49.88 63.04
CA ASP A 8 -15.43 49.79 61.57
C ASP A 8 -14.16 49.13 61.01
N LEU A 9 -13.01 49.43 61.61
CA LEU A 9 -11.74 48.74 61.34
C LEU A 9 -11.83 47.24 61.59
N ASN A 10 -12.39 46.81 62.73
CA ASN A 10 -12.55 45.39 63.03
C ASN A 10 -13.46 44.67 62.02
N LYS A 11 -14.54 45.30 61.55
CA LYS A 11 -15.40 44.71 60.51
C LYS A 11 -14.66 44.51 59.18
N ARG A 12 -13.85 45.49 58.77
CA ARG A 12 -13.02 45.36 57.56
C ARG A 12 -11.96 44.28 57.72
N LEU A 13 -11.45 44.09 58.92
CA LEU A 13 -10.47 43.06 59.25
C LEU A 13 -11.12 41.66 59.19
N ASP A 14 -12.34 41.49 59.71
CA ASP A 14 -13.12 40.25 59.59
C ASP A 14 -13.47 39.93 58.11
N GLU A 15 -13.85 40.93 57.33
CA GLU A 15 -14.08 40.76 55.89
C GLU A 15 -12.79 40.39 55.16
N PHE A 16 -11.67 40.99 55.55
CA PHE A 16 -10.35 40.66 55.00
C PHE A 16 -9.95 39.21 55.33
N GLU A 17 -10.13 38.75 56.57
CA GLU A 17 -9.89 37.36 56.97
C GLU A 17 -10.76 36.38 56.17
N LYS A 18 -12.04 36.71 55.93
CA LYS A 18 -12.91 35.90 55.06
C LYS A 18 -12.38 35.81 53.64
N THR A 19 -11.97 36.93 53.06
CA THR A 19 -11.36 36.92 51.71
C THR A 19 -10.06 36.12 51.67
N LEU A 20 -9.21 36.24 52.70
CA LEU A 20 -7.96 35.48 52.81
C LEU A 20 -8.23 33.97 52.88
N SER A 21 -9.20 33.56 53.68
CA SER A 21 -9.60 32.15 53.79
C SER A 21 -10.10 31.59 52.45
N PHE A 22 -10.93 32.35 51.73
CA PHE A 22 -11.40 31.98 50.40
C PHE A 22 -10.26 31.87 49.38
N PHE A 23 -9.33 32.83 49.37
CA PHE A 23 -8.15 32.77 48.50
C PHE A 23 -7.27 31.55 48.80
N SER A 24 -7.12 31.19 50.08
CA SER A 24 -6.37 29.99 50.49
C SER A 24 -7.01 28.72 49.92
N GLU A 25 -8.33 28.58 50.02
CA GLU A 25 -9.06 27.42 49.48
C GLU A 25 -8.92 27.33 47.95
N GLN A 26 -9.05 28.45 47.24
CA GLN A 26 -8.83 28.50 45.80
C GLN A 26 -7.38 28.16 45.41
N TYR A 27 -6.40 28.56 46.24
CA TYR A 27 -4.99 28.23 46.03
C TYR A 27 -4.73 26.72 46.17
N ASP A 28 -5.33 26.07 47.17
CA ASP A 28 -5.24 24.61 47.35
C ASP A 28 -5.88 23.85 46.19
N GLN A 29 -7.01 24.35 45.67
CA GLN A 29 -7.63 23.79 44.47
C GLN A 29 -6.69 23.90 43.26
N LEU A 30 -6.06 25.06 43.06
CA LEU A 30 -5.08 25.26 41.99
C LEU A 30 -3.91 24.28 42.10
N ILE A 31 -3.35 24.08 43.30
CA ILE A 31 -2.27 23.11 43.53
C ILE A 31 -2.71 21.70 43.11
N LYS A 32 -3.90 21.26 43.50
CA LYS A 32 -4.44 19.94 43.14
C LYS A 32 -4.59 19.77 41.64
N ILE A 33 -5.11 20.80 40.96
CA ILE A 33 -5.24 20.80 39.49
C ILE A 33 -3.85 20.72 38.85
N THR A 34 -2.90 21.56 39.27
CA THR A 34 -1.53 21.57 38.73
C THR A 34 -0.84 20.21 38.89
N GLN A 35 -0.98 19.56 40.05
CA GLN A 35 -0.43 18.22 40.27
C GLN A 35 -1.08 17.15 39.37
N THR A 36 -2.40 17.24 39.18
CA THR A 36 -3.15 16.30 38.33
C THR A 36 -2.76 16.46 36.86
N THR A 37 -2.70 17.71 36.38
CA THR A 37 -2.26 18.04 35.01
C THR A 37 -0.83 17.55 34.76
N LYS A 38 0.08 17.73 35.73
CA LYS A 38 1.45 17.22 35.62
C LYS A 38 1.50 15.70 35.43
N LYS A 39 0.69 14.95 36.19
CA LYS A 39 0.61 13.48 36.05
C LYS A 39 0.06 13.07 34.68
N GLN A 40 -0.99 13.74 34.21
CA GLN A 40 -1.55 13.47 32.89
C GLN A 40 -0.55 13.75 31.77
N MET A 41 0.22 14.84 31.89
CA MET A 41 1.24 15.21 30.92
C MET A 41 2.33 14.13 30.82
N GLN A 42 2.82 13.63 31.96
CA GLN A 42 3.79 12.52 31.98
C GLN A 42 3.23 11.23 31.36
N GLN A 43 1.95 10.93 31.59
CA GLN A 43 1.31 9.76 30.96
C GLN A 43 1.17 9.92 29.45
N ILE A 44 0.87 11.13 28.97
CA ILE A 44 0.79 11.44 27.54
C ILE A 44 2.17 11.32 26.90
N GLU A 45 3.22 11.85 27.53
CA GLU A 45 4.60 11.73 27.06
C GLU A 45 5.02 10.27 26.89
N SER A 46 4.75 9.42 27.90
CA SER A 46 5.03 7.99 27.83
C SER A 46 4.26 7.31 26.69
N LYS A 47 2.98 7.63 26.48
CA LYS A 47 2.19 7.05 25.39
C LYS A 47 2.70 7.47 24.01
N ILE A 48 3.14 8.72 23.86
CA ILE A 48 3.71 9.23 22.61
C ILE A 48 5.00 8.46 22.26
N GLU A 49 5.84 8.18 23.26
CA GLU A 49 7.06 7.41 23.07
C GLU A 49 6.76 5.97 22.63
N ASP A 50 5.83 5.30 23.30
CA ASP A 50 5.43 3.92 22.97
C ASP A 50 4.77 3.83 21.59
N GLN A 51 3.93 4.81 21.25
CA GLN A 51 3.32 4.92 19.92
C GLN A 51 4.38 5.14 18.85
N SER A 52 5.38 6.00 19.09
CA SER A 52 6.46 6.24 18.12
C SER A 52 7.29 4.98 17.89
N LYS A 53 7.59 4.21 18.94
CA LYS A 53 8.27 2.90 18.81
C LYS A 53 7.45 1.93 17.98
N THR A 54 6.15 1.83 18.27
CA THR A 54 5.23 0.94 17.54
C THR A 54 5.14 1.31 16.07
N ILE A 55 5.01 2.59 15.75
CA ILE A 55 4.98 3.09 14.36
C ILE A 55 6.26 2.70 13.63
N ASN A 56 7.43 2.82 14.27
CA ASN A 56 8.69 2.47 13.64
C ASN A 56 8.79 0.96 13.34
N VAL A 57 8.38 0.11 14.28
CA VAL A 57 8.33 -1.35 14.09
C VAL A 57 7.36 -1.72 12.98
N LEU A 58 6.15 -1.15 12.98
CA LEU A 58 5.15 -1.41 11.94
C LEU A 58 5.64 -0.98 10.56
N LYS A 59 6.33 0.17 10.46
CA LYS A 59 6.91 0.65 9.20
C LYS A 59 7.97 -0.30 8.65
N ASN A 60 8.82 -0.84 9.51
CA ASN A 60 9.82 -1.83 9.09
C ASN A 60 9.16 -3.12 8.63
N ASN A 61 8.19 -3.62 9.39
CA ASN A 61 7.45 -4.83 9.00
C ASN A 61 6.70 -4.64 7.67
N ASP A 62 6.14 -3.45 7.42
CA ASP A 62 5.47 -3.14 6.15
C ASP A 62 6.46 -3.17 4.98
N TYR A 63 7.66 -2.61 5.18
CA TYR A 63 8.72 -2.69 4.18
C TYR A 63 9.13 -4.13 3.87
N ASP A 64 9.36 -4.95 4.91
CA ASP A 64 9.74 -6.35 4.76
C ASP A 64 8.64 -7.17 4.08
N ASN A 65 7.37 -6.91 4.43
CA ASN A 65 6.22 -7.53 3.79
C ASN A 65 6.11 -7.14 2.32
N MET A 66 6.32 -5.86 1.99
CA MET A 66 6.31 -5.40 0.59
C MET A 66 7.42 -6.07 -0.23
N ALA A 67 8.62 -6.20 0.34
CA ALA A 67 9.73 -6.90 -0.31
C ALA A 67 9.40 -8.39 -0.53
N ALA A 68 8.83 -9.07 0.47
CA ALA A 68 8.40 -10.47 0.35
C ALA A 68 7.28 -10.65 -0.69
N ILE A 69 6.33 -9.73 -0.74
CA ILE A 69 5.26 -9.75 -1.75
C ILE A 69 5.86 -9.58 -3.15
N ASP A 70 6.79 -8.65 -3.35
CA ASP A 70 7.43 -8.45 -4.66
C ASP A 70 8.21 -9.69 -5.09
N GLU A 71 8.96 -10.33 -4.18
CA GLU A 71 9.66 -11.59 -4.44
C GLU A 71 8.70 -12.70 -4.86
N ILE A 72 7.59 -12.88 -4.12
CA ILE A 72 6.56 -13.88 -4.46
C ILE A 72 5.94 -13.59 -5.82
N GLN A 73 5.61 -12.32 -6.11
CA GLN A 73 5.06 -11.93 -7.40
C GLN A 73 6.06 -12.17 -8.54
N GLN A 74 7.34 -11.88 -8.34
CA GLN A 74 8.39 -12.14 -9.32
C GLN A 74 8.54 -13.66 -9.55
N TYR A 75 8.47 -14.46 -8.48
CA TYR A 75 8.48 -15.91 -8.57
C TYR A 75 7.27 -16.44 -9.36
N GLN A 76 6.08 -15.89 -9.13
CA GLN A 76 4.86 -16.25 -9.89
C GLN A 76 4.94 -15.86 -11.38
N ARG A 77 5.61 -14.75 -11.71
CA ARG A 77 5.81 -14.29 -13.09
C ARG A 77 6.89 -15.06 -13.84
N ARG A 78 7.67 -15.92 -13.16
CA ARG A 78 8.77 -16.70 -13.75
C ARG A 78 8.31 -17.59 -14.91
N ASP A 79 7.10 -18.13 -14.82
CA ASP A 79 6.52 -19.00 -15.86
C ASP A 79 5.62 -18.25 -16.84
N CYS A 80 5.59 -16.92 -16.76
CA CYS A 80 4.82 -16.06 -17.64
C CYS A 80 5.68 -15.50 -18.78
N LEU A 81 5.06 -15.29 -19.95
CA LEU A 81 5.59 -14.45 -21.03
C LEU A 81 4.59 -13.36 -21.38
N GLU A 82 5.14 -12.20 -21.71
CA GLU A 82 4.40 -11.10 -22.30
C GLU A 82 4.64 -11.10 -23.80
N ILE A 83 3.56 -11.12 -24.57
CA ILE A 83 3.57 -11.08 -26.03
C ILE A 83 2.91 -9.77 -26.45
N THR A 84 3.63 -8.98 -27.25
CA THR A 84 3.22 -7.64 -27.69
C THR A 84 3.16 -7.57 -29.20
N GLY A 85 2.31 -6.69 -29.74
CA GLY A 85 2.21 -6.46 -31.19
C GLY A 85 1.23 -7.40 -31.89
N ILE A 86 0.30 -8.00 -31.16
CA ILE A 86 -0.81 -8.76 -31.75
C ILE A 86 -2.02 -7.81 -31.76
N PRO A 87 -2.63 -7.53 -32.93
CA PRO A 87 -3.81 -6.67 -32.99
C PRO A 87 -4.99 -7.32 -32.26
N THR A 88 -5.77 -6.52 -31.54
CA THR A 88 -6.97 -7.01 -30.84
C THR A 88 -8.11 -7.29 -31.83
N LEU A 89 -8.59 -8.53 -31.92
CA LEU A 89 -9.85 -8.85 -32.62
C LEU A 89 -11.02 -9.02 -31.62
N PRO A 90 -12.28 -8.76 -32.07
CA PRO A 90 -13.46 -8.78 -31.19
C PRO A 90 -13.79 -10.14 -30.55
N ASN A 91 -13.30 -11.25 -31.10
CA ASN A 91 -13.59 -12.62 -30.65
C ASN A 91 -12.32 -13.43 -30.38
N ASP A 92 -11.26 -12.77 -29.94
CA ASP A 92 -9.98 -13.44 -29.71
C ASP A 92 -10.05 -14.47 -28.59
N LYS A 93 -9.55 -15.67 -28.90
CA LYS A 93 -9.23 -16.71 -27.93
C LYS A 93 -7.72 -16.65 -27.64
N PRO A 94 -7.28 -16.12 -26.48
CA PRO A 94 -5.86 -15.91 -26.18
C PRO A 94 -5.02 -17.16 -26.33
N LYS A 95 -5.54 -18.33 -25.93
CA LYS A 95 -4.81 -19.59 -26.03
C LYS A 95 -4.53 -19.98 -27.48
N ASN A 96 -5.48 -19.76 -28.39
CA ASN A 96 -5.35 -20.15 -29.80
C ASN A 96 -4.24 -19.36 -30.50
N ILE A 97 -4.23 -18.05 -30.27
CA ILE A 97 -3.20 -17.15 -30.78
C ILE A 97 -1.79 -17.58 -30.32
N VAL A 98 -1.67 -18.02 -29.07
CA VAL A 98 -0.39 -18.48 -28.51
C VAL A 98 0.03 -19.82 -29.12
N MET A 99 -0.92 -20.73 -29.38
CA MET A 99 -0.63 -22.01 -30.06
C MET A 99 -0.16 -21.78 -31.51
N GLU A 100 -0.80 -20.86 -32.22
CA GLU A 100 -0.41 -20.48 -33.58
C GLU A 100 0.98 -19.82 -33.62
N LEU A 101 1.25 -18.93 -32.65
CA LEU A 101 2.59 -18.36 -32.46
C LEU A 101 3.63 -19.45 -32.19
N GLY A 102 3.31 -20.44 -31.36
CA GLY A 102 4.16 -21.61 -31.12
C GLY A 102 4.48 -22.36 -32.40
N THR A 103 3.46 -22.62 -33.22
CA THR A 103 3.60 -23.31 -34.52
C THR A 103 4.51 -22.51 -35.46
N THR A 104 4.34 -21.19 -35.53
CA THR A 104 5.16 -20.29 -36.35
C THR A 104 6.63 -20.25 -35.90
N LEU A 105 6.86 -20.48 -34.60
CA LEU A 105 8.19 -20.61 -34.00
C LEU A 105 8.77 -22.03 -34.13
N GLY A 106 8.01 -23.01 -34.62
CA GLY A 106 8.42 -24.41 -34.66
C GLY A 106 8.51 -25.05 -33.27
N VAL A 107 7.63 -24.66 -32.35
CA VAL A 107 7.45 -25.28 -31.03
C VAL A 107 6.07 -25.93 -31.00
N LEU A 108 6.00 -27.23 -30.72
CA LEU A 108 4.73 -27.93 -30.57
C LEU A 108 4.11 -27.54 -29.22
N LEU A 109 3.03 -26.76 -29.25
CA LEU A 109 2.28 -26.36 -28.07
C LEU A 109 0.90 -27.02 -28.06
N ASN A 110 0.56 -27.67 -26.96
CA ASN A 110 -0.79 -28.15 -26.70
C ASN A 110 -1.53 -27.20 -25.75
N GLU A 111 -2.86 -27.29 -25.72
CA GLU A 111 -3.66 -26.45 -24.80
C GLU A 111 -3.32 -26.72 -23.32
N ASN A 112 -2.94 -27.96 -22.99
CA ASN A 112 -2.53 -28.37 -21.64
C ASN A 112 -1.20 -27.78 -21.19
N ASP A 113 -0.37 -27.28 -22.12
CA ASP A 113 0.90 -26.61 -21.79
C ASP A 113 0.67 -25.15 -21.35
N ILE A 114 -0.52 -24.60 -21.64
CA ILE A 114 -0.93 -23.23 -21.31
C ILE A 114 -1.89 -23.28 -20.12
N SER A 115 -1.40 -22.82 -18.96
CA SER A 115 -2.24 -22.71 -17.76
C SER A 115 -3.32 -21.64 -17.96
N THR A 116 -2.91 -20.44 -18.37
CA THR A 116 -3.81 -19.29 -18.47
C THR A 116 -3.25 -18.28 -19.47
N ALA A 117 -4.11 -17.71 -20.30
CA ALA A 117 -3.74 -16.65 -21.23
C ALA A 117 -4.78 -15.52 -21.15
N HIS A 118 -4.30 -14.29 -20.94
CA HIS A 118 -5.12 -13.09 -20.78
C HIS A 118 -4.76 -12.04 -21.83
N ILE A 119 -5.74 -11.62 -22.64
CA ILE A 119 -5.60 -10.62 -23.71
C ILE A 119 -5.84 -9.18 -23.24
N ARG A 120 -6.38 -8.96 -22.04
CA ARG A 120 -6.93 -7.65 -21.64
C ARG A 120 -6.19 -7.03 -20.47
N LEU A 121 -4.91 -6.71 -20.68
CA LEU A 121 -4.29 -5.70 -19.82
C LEU A 121 -4.66 -4.31 -20.33
N PRO A 122 -5.03 -3.37 -19.44
CA PRO A 122 -5.31 -2.00 -19.84
C PRO A 122 -4.10 -1.43 -20.59
N PRO A 123 -4.31 -0.78 -21.74
CA PRO A 123 -3.23 -0.25 -22.56
C PRO A 123 -2.40 0.73 -21.72
N THR A 124 -1.08 0.59 -21.77
CA THR A 124 -0.17 1.56 -21.17
C THR A 124 0.19 2.62 -22.20
N ARG A 125 0.59 3.83 -21.78
CA ARG A 125 0.98 4.96 -22.66
C ARG A 125 1.94 4.61 -23.81
N LYS A 126 2.73 3.53 -23.72
CA LYS A 126 3.75 3.13 -24.70
C LYS A 126 3.45 1.86 -25.49
N ILE A 127 2.57 0.98 -25.00
CA ILE A 127 2.35 -0.34 -25.60
C ILE A 127 0.86 -0.64 -25.48
N GLN A 128 0.24 -0.72 -26.65
CA GLN A 128 -1.13 -1.20 -26.85
C GLN A 128 -1.07 -2.71 -27.05
N ASP A 129 -2.13 -3.40 -26.64
CA ASP A 129 -2.43 -4.79 -26.99
C ASP A 129 -1.33 -5.80 -26.60
N ARG A 130 -1.45 -6.29 -25.36
CA ARG A 130 -0.50 -7.23 -24.75
C ARG A 130 -1.22 -8.48 -24.27
N ILE A 131 -0.63 -9.63 -24.55
CA ILE A 131 -1.09 -10.92 -24.04
C ILE A 131 -0.11 -11.39 -22.98
N ILE A 132 -0.61 -11.68 -21.77
CA ILE A 132 0.16 -12.39 -20.76
C ILE A 132 -0.26 -13.84 -20.77
N VAL A 133 0.72 -14.73 -20.93
CA VAL A 133 0.53 -16.17 -20.96
C VAL A 133 1.32 -16.79 -19.83
N LYS A 134 0.68 -17.63 -19.03
CA LYS A 134 1.32 -18.49 -18.04
C LYS A 134 1.39 -19.92 -18.57
N PHE A 135 2.59 -20.46 -18.62
CA PHE A 135 2.84 -21.84 -19.01
C PHE A 135 2.83 -22.75 -17.78
N VAL A 136 2.43 -24.01 -17.98
CA VAL A 136 2.51 -25.04 -16.92
C VAL A 136 3.97 -25.46 -16.70
N ARG A 137 4.74 -25.54 -17.80
CA ARG A 137 6.15 -25.96 -17.78
C ARG A 137 7.07 -24.82 -18.16
N ARG A 138 8.08 -24.61 -17.33
CA ARG A 138 9.11 -23.58 -17.53
C ARG A 138 9.97 -23.86 -18.77
N ASP A 139 10.21 -25.13 -19.11
CA ASP A 139 11.03 -25.52 -20.26
C ASP A 139 10.43 -25.01 -21.58
N ILE A 140 9.11 -25.16 -21.73
CA ILE A 140 8.35 -24.73 -22.92
C ILE A 140 8.43 -23.21 -23.07
N ARG A 141 8.23 -22.49 -21.96
CA ARG A 141 8.39 -21.03 -21.90
C ARG A 141 9.79 -20.60 -22.36
N GLU A 142 10.85 -21.25 -21.87
CA GLU A 142 12.23 -20.96 -22.27
C GLU A 142 12.49 -21.25 -23.75
N GLU A 143 11.92 -22.33 -24.29
CA GLU A 143 12.06 -22.70 -25.70
C GLU A 143 11.46 -21.64 -26.62
N ILE A 144 10.22 -21.22 -26.34
CA ILE A 144 9.55 -20.11 -27.05
C ILE A 144 10.41 -18.84 -26.96
N TYR A 145 10.89 -18.50 -25.76
CA TYR A 145 11.67 -17.29 -25.53
C TYR A 145 13.02 -17.28 -26.28
N LYS A 146 13.69 -18.44 -26.39
CA LYS A 146 14.92 -18.59 -27.16
C LYS A 146 14.68 -18.41 -28.66
N LYS A 147 13.55 -18.92 -29.16
CA LYS A 147 13.15 -18.83 -30.57
C LYS A 147 12.60 -17.46 -30.96
N ARG A 148 12.47 -16.50 -30.04
CA ARG A 148 11.96 -15.14 -30.31
C ARG A 148 12.64 -14.42 -31.48
N LYS A 149 13.92 -14.68 -31.72
CA LYS A 149 14.68 -14.03 -32.80
C LYS A 149 14.11 -14.35 -34.19
N VAL A 150 13.39 -15.47 -34.34
CA VAL A 150 12.69 -15.85 -35.58
C VAL A 150 11.53 -14.89 -35.91
N LEU A 151 11.03 -14.17 -34.90
CA LEU A 151 9.97 -13.17 -35.07
C LEU A 151 10.51 -11.79 -35.47
N ASN A 152 11.82 -11.54 -35.34
CA ASN A 152 12.41 -10.27 -35.76
C ASN A 152 12.34 -10.16 -37.29
N GLY A 153 11.41 -9.34 -37.79
CA GLY A 153 11.20 -9.07 -39.22
C GLY A 153 9.96 -9.72 -39.83
N LYS A 154 9.21 -10.54 -39.08
CA LYS A 154 7.86 -10.98 -39.52
C LYS A 154 6.87 -9.87 -39.17
N LEU A 155 6.19 -9.31 -40.18
CA LEU A 155 5.12 -8.33 -39.96
C LEU A 155 3.95 -8.98 -39.19
N THR A 156 3.37 -8.22 -38.28
CA THR A 156 2.20 -8.58 -37.45
C THR A 156 0.99 -9.01 -38.26
N ASP A 157 0.90 -8.58 -39.52
CA ASP A 157 -0.17 -8.89 -40.46
C ASP A 157 -0.20 -10.38 -40.86
N CYS A 158 0.93 -11.08 -40.81
CA CYS A 158 0.99 -12.50 -41.17
C CYS A 158 0.30 -13.40 -40.14
N LEU A 159 0.25 -13.00 -38.87
CA LEU A 159 -0.37 -13.77 -37.79
C LEU A 159 -1.88 -13.49 -37.65
N ALA A 160 -2.35 -12.33 -38.11
CA ALA A 160 -3.79 -12.03 -38.12
C ALA A 160 -4.51 -12.62 -39.34
N ALA A 161 -3.80 -12.84 -40.44
CA ALA A 161 -4.39 -13.32 -41.70
C ALA A 161 -4.83 -14.80 -41.67
N GLU A 162 -4.27 -15.62 -40.78
CA GLU A 162 -4.60 -17.05 -40.66
C GLU A 162 -5.82 -17.31 -39.75
N ILE A 163 -6.16 -16.36 -38.87
CA ILE A 163 -7.31 -16.44 -37.94
C ILE A 163 -8.65 -16.11 -38.65
N GLY A 164 -8.58 -15.46 -39.81
CA GLY A 164 -9.74 -14.97 -40.57
C GLY A 164 -10.28 -15.91 -41.66
N LYS A 165 -9.89 -17.20 -41.68
CA LYS A 165 -10.43 -18.20 -42.62
C LYS A 165 -11.25 -19.28 -41.95
#